data_AF-A0A7R9QW57-F1
#
_entry.id   AF-A0A7R9QW57-F1
#
_cell.length_a   1.000
_cell.length_b   1.000
_cell.length_c   1.000
_cell.angle_alpha   90.00
_cell.angle_beta   90.00
_cell.angle_gamma   90.00
#
_symmetry.space_group_name_H-M   'P 1'
#
loop_
_entity.id
_entity.type
_entity.pdbx_description
1 polymer ?
#
loop_
_entity_poly.entity_id
_entity_poly.type
_entity_poly.pdbx_seq_one_letter_code
_entity_poly.pdbx_strand_id
1 'polypeptide(L)'
;EEADDVEEWDNSTTPMNISMITTSRILAEVRNTTEMMLKMARDQIRHLKPKAIHSLKHLRSLEAQVVQERAHLKEMKQLFVTTVGGLRDELRNQKDILDGHMRSAGTKNVTELRIRSKLLEYKAKQMYDLEMVAHSWDMGDKVQLPRGGHGSVRCRHDRIYVRNDGNGSHKVTRTANYTG
;
A
#
# COMPACT_ATOMS: atom_id res chain seq x y z
N GLU A 1 -13.62 63.63 -26.76
CA GLU A 1 -14.83 64.47 -26.74
C GLU A 1 -15.99 63.58 -26.31
N GLU A 2 -16.26 63.63 -25.01
CA GLU A 2 -17.56 63.44 -24.37
C GLU A 2 -17.34 64.12 -23.02
N ALA A 3 -17.65 65.41 -23.02
CA ALA A 3 -17.76 66.23 -21.83
C ALA A 3 -19.21 66.07 -21.39
N ASP A 4 -19.43 65.23 -20.38
CA ASP A 4 -20.68 65.17 -19.64
C ASP A 4 -20.35 65.48 -18.18
N ASP A 5 -20.61 66.74 -17.82
CA ASP A 5 -20.99 67.28 -16.53
C ASP A 5 -20.52 66.52 -15.28
N VAL A 6 -19.34 66.91 -14.79
CA VAL A 6 -19.02 66.78 -13.36
C VAL A 6 -19.93 67.77 -12.64
N GLU A 7 -21.10 67.32 -12.20
CA GLU A 7 -21.93 68.05 -11.24
C GLU A 7 -21.04 68.54 -10.09
N GLU A 8 -21.04 69.85 -9.86
CA GLU A 8 -20.44 70.47 -8.68
C GLU A 8 -21.08 69.83 -7.44
N TRP A 9 -20.42 68.82 -6.89
CA TRP A 9 -20.75 68.31 -5.56
C TRP A 9 -20.57 69.46 -4.59
N ASP A 10 -21.70 70.01 -4.17
CA ASP A 10 -21.81 71.06 -3.17
C ASP A 10 -20.99 70.67 -1.93
N ASN A 11 -19.87 71.38 -1.74
CA ASN A 11 -18.93 71.22 -0.64
C ASN A 11 -19.50 71.82 0.66
N SER A 12 -20.73 71.45 1.03
CA SER A 12 -21.19 71.62 2.40
C SER A 12 -20.56 70.54 3.29
N THR A 13 -19.23 70.53 3.34
CA THR A 13 -18.50 70.02 4.51
C THR A 13 -18.95 70.84 5.72
N THR A 14 -20.06 70.44 6.33
CA THR A 14 -20.16 70.55 7.78
C THR A 14 -18.99 69.73 8.31
N PRO A 15 -18.01 70.35 9.00
CA PRO A 15 -16.98 69.56 9.65
C PRO A 15 -17.72 68.68 10.66
N MET A 16 -17.75 67.39 10.40
CA MET A 16 -18.29 66.41 11.32
C MET A 16 -17.43 66.52 12.57
N ASN A 17 -17.93 67.24 13.58
CA ASN A 17 -17.29 67.33 14.89
C ASN A 17 -17.54 66.00 15.59
N ILE A 18 -16.86 64.97 15.09
CA ILE A 18 -16.62 63.73 15.80
C ILE A 18 -15.77 64.14 17.00
N SER A 19 -16.46 64.52 18.06
CA SER A 19 -15.93 64.69 19.40
C SER A 19 -14.87 63.60 19.64
N MET A 20 -13.64 63.99 20.00
CA MET A 20 -12.55 63.07 20.34
C MET A 20 -12.97 62.00 21.36
N ILE A 21 -14.05 62.23 22.11
CA ILE A 21 -14.64 61.30 23.07
C ILE A 21 -15.30 60.09 22.36
N THR A 22 -15.81 60.24 21.14
CA THR A 22 -16.50 59.16 20.38
C THR A 22 -15.56 58.27 19.57
N THR A 23 -14.57 58.82 18.87
CA THR A 23 -13.55 58.02 18.15
C THR A 23 -12.64 57.24 19.10
N SER A 24 -12.24 57.83 20.23
CA SER A 24 -11.45 57.12 21.23
C SER A 24 -12.20 55.95 21.87
N ARG A 25 -13.52 56.08 22.07
CA ARG A 25 -14.37 54.99 22.58
C ARG A 25 -14.51 53.85 21.58
N ILE A 26 -14.75 54.15 20.31
CA ILE A 26 -14.82 53.15 19.24
C ILE A 26 -13.49 52.39 19.11
N LEU A 27 -12.36 53.10 19.15
CA LEU A 27 -11.03 52.48 19.10
C LEU A 27 -10.77 51.56 20.32
N ALA A 28 -11.24 51.94 21.50
CA ALA A 28 -11.13 51.10 22.71
C ALA A 28 -12.00 49.83 22.64
N GLU A 29 -13.23 49.94 22.12
CA GLU A 29 -14.12 48.79 21.92
C GLU A 29 -13.58 47.82 20.86
N VAL A 30 -13.05 48.34 19.74
CA VAL A 30 -12.37 47.52 18.71
C VAL A 30 -11.13 46.84 19.28
N ARG A 31 -10.33 47.53 20.10
CA ARG A 31 -9.17 46.92 20.77
C ARG A 31 -9.59 45.80 21.71
N ASN A 32 -10.59 46.02 22.57
CA ASN A 32 -11.07 45.02 23.53
C ASN A 32 -11.65 43.78 22.84
N THR A 33 -12.45 43.98 21.79
CA THR A 33 -13.01 42.87 20.99
C THR A 33 -11.91 42.08 20.28
N THR A 34 -10.89 42.76 19.73
CA THR A 34 -9.74 42.10 19.11
C THR A 34 -8.92 41.30 20.12
N GLU A 35 -8.64 41.86 21.30
CA GLU A 35 -7.92 41.17 22.38
C GLU A 35 -8.71 39.93 22.86
N MET A 36 -10.03 40.04 22.98
CA MET A 36 -10.91 38.92 23.33
C MET A 36 -10.90 37.83 22.26
N MET A 37 -11.01 38.19 20.97
CA MET A 37 -10.95 37.24 19.86
C MET A 37 -9.60 36.50 19.82
N LEU A 38 -8.49 37.21 20.01
CA LEU A 38 -7.16 36.60 20.06
C LEU A 38 -7.02 35.65 21.25
N LYS A 39 -7.61 35.97 22.41
CA LYS A 39 -7.63 35.08 23.57
C LYS A 39 -8.41 33.80 23.27
N MET A 40 -9.61 33.92 22.71
CA MET A 40 -10.43 32.75 22.34
C MET A 40 -9.73 31.85 21.32
N ALA A 41 -9.08 32.43 20.30
CA ALA A 41 -8.31 31.68 19.32
C ALA A 41 -7.13 30.94 19.96
N ARG A 42 -6.40 31.59 20.88
CA ARG A 42 -5.32 30.95 21.64
C ARG A 42 -5.81 29.79 22.50
N ASP A 43 -6.95 29.95 23.17
CA ASP A 43 -7.54 28.90 24.00
C ASP A 43 -7.99 27.71 23.13
N GLN A 44 -8.61 27.95 21.97
CA GLN A 44 -8.94 26.89 21.00
C GLN A 44 -7.69 26.13 20.52
N ILE A 45 -6.61 26.85 20.17
CA ILE A 45 -5.32 26.23 19.78
C ILE A 45 -4.76 25.39 20.93
N ARG A 46 -4.83 25.89 22.17
CA ARG A 46 -4.37 25.16 23.37
C ARG A 46 -5.14 23.86 23.57
N HIS A 47 -6.43 23.81 23.23
CA HIS A 47 -7.25 22.59 23.33
C HIS A 47 -7.07 21.61 22.16
N LEU A 48 -6.82 22.10 20.94
CA LEU A 48 -6.64 21.25 19.76
C LEU A 48 -5.25 20.59 19.71
N LYS A 49 -4.21 21.29 20.17
CA LYS A 49 -2.82 20.80 20.10
C LYS A 49 -2.63 19.44 20.80
N PRO A 50 -3.13 19.18 22.02
CA PRO A 50 -3.03 17.87 22.66
C PRO A 50 -3.76 16.76 21.89
N LYS A 51 -4.95 17.05 21.33
CA LYS A 51 -5.73 16.08 20.54
C LYS A 51 -5.00 15.69 19.25
N ALA A 52 -4.39 16.65 18.58
CA ALA A 52 -3.56 16.40 17.39
C ALA A 52 -2.32 15.56 17.74
N ILE A 53 -1.62 15.89 18.83
CA ILE A 53 -0.46 15.12 19.31
C ILE A 53 -0.87 13.68 19.65
N HIS A 54 -2.00 13.49 20.34
CA HIS A 54 -2.52 12.17 20.66
C HIS A 54 -2.82 11.36 19.39
N SER A 55 -3.49 11.98 18.42
CA SER A 55 -3.83 11.33 17.15
C SER A 55 -2.58 10.93 16.36
N LEU A 56 -1.56 11.79 16.34
CA LEU A 56 -0.26 11.47 15.71
C LEU A 56 0.47 10.33 16.41
N LYS A 57 0.43 10.27 17.75
CA LYS A 57 0.99 9.14 18.51
C LYS A 57 0.26 7.85 18.18
N HIS A 58 -1.06 7.88 18.12
CA HIS A 58 -1.88 6.73 17.76
C HIS A 58 -1.58 6.23 16.34
N LEU A 59 -1.47 7.15 15.36
CA LEU A 59 -1.11 6.80 13.98
C LEU A 59 0.26 6.11 13.91
N ARG A 60 1.28 6.63 14.60
CA ARG A 60 2.61 5.99 14.66
C ARG A 60 2.56 4.59 15.27
N SER A 61 1.71 4.38 16.28
CA SER A 61 1.50 3.06 16.87
C SER A 61 0.87 2.09 15.87
N LEU A 62 -0.13 2.54 15.11
CA LEU A 62 -0.75 1.74 14.05
C LEU A 62 0.25 1.42 12.94
N GLU A 63 1.07 2.39 12.52
CA GLU A 63 2.14 2.16 11.53
C GLU A 63 3.11 1.07 12.01
N ALA A 64 3.50 1.08 13.29
CA ALA A 64 4.33 0.04 13.88
C ALA A 64 3.65 -1.33 13.87
N GLN A 65 2.35 -1.40 14.19
CA GLN A 65 1.57 -2.64 14.13
C GLN A 65 1.51 -3.17 12.69
N VAL A 66 1.26 -2.32 11.70
CA VAL A 66 1.24 -2.71 10.28
C VAL A 66 2.60 -3.25 9.82
N VAL A 67 3.71 -2.65 10.28
CA VAL A 67 5.06 -3.18 9.99
C VAL A 67 5.26 -4.56 10.60
N GLN A 68 4.81 -4.78 11.84
CA GLN A 68 4.89 -6.08 12.50
C GLN A 68 4.03 -7.14 11.80
N GLU A 69 2.78 -6.82 11.46
CA GLU A 69 1.89 -7.75 10.75
C GLU A 69 2.46 -8.15 9.38
N ARG A 70 3.08 -7.21 8.67
CA ARG A 70 3.80 -7.53 7.42
C ARG A 70 4.96 -8.49 7.64
N ALA A 71 5.72 -8.34 8.73
CA ALA A 71 6.78 -9.29 9.05
C ALA A 71 6.21 -10.70 9.30
N HIS A 72 5.13 -10.82 10.08
CA HIS A 72 4.45 -12.10 10.32
C HIS A 72 3.94 -12.73 9.02
N LEU A 73 3.34 -11.94 8.11
CA LEU A 73 2.88 -12.43 6.81
C LEU A 73 4.04 -12.96 5.94
N LYS A 74 5.22 -12.34 6.00
CA LYS A 74 6.42 -12.85 5.31
C LYS A 74 6.88 -14.19 5.87
N GLU A 75 6.90 -14.33 7.20
CA GLU A 75 7.23 -15.59 7.87
C GLU A 75 6.25 -16.70 7.50
N MET A 76 4.94 -16.41 7.51
CA MET A 76 3.91 -17.35 7.06
C MET A 76 4.08 -17.77 5.60
N LYS A 77 4.38 -16.81 4.71
CA LYS A 77 4.69 -17.10 3.30
C LYS A 77 5.90 -18.02 3.19
N GLN A 78 6.96 -17.76 3.95
CA GLN A 78 8.17 -18.59 3.94
C GLN A 78 7.87 -20.00 4.45
N LEU A 79 7.08 -20.13 5.52
CA LEU A 79 6.65 -21.42 6.04
C LEU A 79 5.85 -22.20 4.98
N PHE A 80 4.87 -21.55 4.34
CA PHE A 80 4.07 -22.17 3.27
C PHE A 80 4.95 -22.69 2.12
N VAL A 81 5.84 -21.85 1.59
CA VAL A 81 6.76 -22.22 0.49
C VAL A 81 7.63 -23.41 0.90
N THR A 82 8.17 -23.38 2.12
CA THR A 82 9.04 -24.46 2.64
C THR A 82 8.26 -25.77 2.78
N THR A 83 7.04 -25.72 3.33
CA THR A 83 6.19 -26.90 3.50
C THR A 83 5.77 -27.49 2.15
N VAL A 84 5.32 -26.66 1.21
CA VAL A 84 4.90 -27.12 -0.13
C VAL A 84 6.09 -27.69 -0.91
N GLY A 85 7.26 -27.04 -0.83
CA GLY A 85 8.50 -27.56 -1.41
C GLY A 85 8.89 -28.92 -0.84
N GLY A 86 8.80 -29.09 0.49
CA GLY A 86 9.05 -30.36 1.15
C GLY A 86 8.10 -31.47 0.71
N LEU A 87 6.80 -31.18 0.58
CA LEU A 87 5.81 -32.15 0.08
C LEU A 87 6.07 -32.55 -1.36
N ARG A 88 6.48 -31.60 -2.22
CA ARG A 88 6.86 -31.88 -3.61
C ARG A 88 8.04 -32.85 -3.67
N ASP A 89 9.06 -32.62 -2.85
CA ASP A 89 10.26 -33.44 -2.85
C ASP A 89 9.97 -34.84 -2.28
N GLU A 90 9.10 -34.96 -1.28
CA GLU A 90 8.60 -36.25 -0.78
C GLU A 90 7.83 -37.03 -1.87
N LEU A 91 6.98 -36.36 -2.66
CA LEU A 91 6.27 -36.99 -3.79
C LEU A 91 7.25 -37.48 -4.88
N ARG A 92 8.32 -36.72 -5.14
CA ARG A 92 9.38 -37.15 -6.07
C ARG A 92 10.14 -38.34 -5.53
N ASN A 93 10.51 -38.34 -4.26
CA ASN A 93 11.17 -39.47 -3.61
C ASN A 93 10.30 -40.74 -3.68
N GLN A 94 9.01 -40.64 -3.38
CA GLN A 94 8.08 -41.76 -3.51
C GLN A 94 7.97 -42.26 -4.97
N LYS A 95 8.02 -41.34 -5.95
CA LYS A 95 8.06 -41.70 -7.37
C LYS A 95 9.35 -42.46 -7.71
N ASP A 96 10.50 -41.97 -7.27
CA ASP A 96 11.80 -42.59 -7.54
C ASP A 96 11.89 -44.00 -6.92
N ILE A 97 11.40 -44.17 -5.70
CA ILE A 97 11.28 -45.48 -5.04
C ILE A 97 10.39 -46.41 -5.88
N LEU A 98 9.24 -45.93 -6.33
CA LEU A 98 8.30 -46.71 -7.12
C LEU A 98 8.87 -47.09 -8.50
N ASP A 99 9.57 -46.16 -9.15
CA ASP A 99 10.28 -46.38 -10.40
C ASP A 99 11.42 -47.40 -10.22
N GLY A 100 12.08 -47.41 -9.06
CA GLY A 100 13.03 -48.45 -8.66
C GLY A 100 12.38 -49.84 -8.56
N HIS A 101 11.21 -49.94 -7.93
CA HIS A 101 10.45 -51.19 -7.84
C HIS A 101 9.94 -51.68 -9.20
N MET A 102 9.57 -50.78 -10.12
CA MET A 102 9.17 -51.18 -11.47
C MET A 102 10.29 -51.86 -12.26
N ARG A 103 11.56 -51.57 -11.96
CA ARG A 103 12.71 -52.22 -12.61
C ARG A 103 12.89 -53.68 -12.15
N SER A 104 12.37 -54.03 -10.97
CA SER A 104 12.50 -55.36 -10.36
C SER A 104 11.19 -56.15 -10.29
N ALA A 105 10.04 -55.53 -10.61
CA ALA A 105 8.73 -56.17 -10.57
C ALA A 105 8.42 -56.98 -11.84
N GLY A 106 7.85 -58.19 -11.66
CA GLY A 106 7.31 -59.01 -12.75
C GLY A 106 6.11 -58.38 -13.45
N THR A 107 5.78 -58.86 -14.65
CA THR A 107 4.86 -58.22 -15.63
C THR A 107 3.45 -57.91 -15.13
N LYS A 108 2.92 -58.63 -14.13
CA LYS A 108 1.53 -58.49 -13.67
C LYS A 108 1.23 -57.22 -12.87
N ASN A 109 2.24 -56.57 -12.27
CA ASN A 109 2.03 -55.36 -11.44
C ASN A 109 2.59 -54.08 -12.08
N VAL A 110 3.34 -54.18 -13.19
CA VAL A 110 4.04 -53.02 -13.79
C VAL A 110 3.07 -51.95 -14.26
N THR A 111 1.90 -52.32 -14.78
CA THR A 111 0.89 -51.36 -15.24
C THR A 111 0.34 -50.50 -14.10
N GLU A 112 0.03 -51.12 -12.95
CA GLU A 112 -0.48 -50.40 -11.78
C GLU A 112 0.59 -49.48 -11.17
N LEU A 113 1.83 -49.97 -11.05
CA LEU A 113 2.96 -49.17 -10.58
C LEU A 113 3.21 -47.97 -11.50
N ARG A 114 3.06 -48.12 -12.83
CA ARG A 114 3.21 -47.02 -13.79
C ARG A 114 2.11 -45.97 -13.67
N ILE A 115 0.87 -46.38 -13.42
CA ILE A 115 -0.24 -45.46 -13.14
C ILE A 115 0.06 -44.67 -11.86
N ARG A 116 0.47 -45.35 -10.78
CA ARG A 116 0.83 -44.71 -9.51
C ARG A 116 2.02 -43.75 -9.66
N SER A 117 3.03 -44.09 -10.46
CA SER A 117 4.19 -43.20 -10.74
C SER A 117 3.76 -41.91 -11.45
N LYS A 118 2.89 -42.00 -12.46
CA LYS A 118 2.33 -40.82 -13.14
C LYS A 118 1.49 -39.95 -12.20
N LEU A 119 0.73 -40.55 -11.28
CA LEU A 119 -0.05 -39.79 -10.30
C LEU A 119 0.84 -39.01 -9.33
N LEU A 120 1.94 -39.61 -8.87
CA LEU A 120 2.92 -38.92 -8.02
C LEU A 120 3.59 -37.76 -8.75
N GLU A 121 3.97 -37.95 -10.01
CA GLU A 121 4.52 -36.89 -10.87
C GLU A 121 3.54 -35.73 -11.07
N TYR A 122 2.28 -36.03 -11.37
CA TYR A 122 1.25 -35.01 -11.53
C TYR A 122 1.02 -34.21 -10.24
N LYS A 123 0.94 -34.87 -9.07
CA LYS A 123 0.81 -34.18 -7.79
C LYS A 123 2.04 -33.34 -7.44
N ALA A 124 3.25 -33.82 -7.73
CA ALA A 124 4.47 -33.05 -7.52
C ALA A 124 4.48 -31.79 -8.40
N LYS A 125 3.96 -31.87 -9.63
CA LYS A 125 3.77 -30.70 -10.50
C LYS A 125 2.76 -29.70 -9.90
N GLN A 126 1.62 -30.17 -9.39
CA GLN A 126 0.65 -29.30 -8.72
C GLN A 126 1.25 -28.56 -7.50
N MET A 127 2.10 -29.23 -6.72
CA MET A 127 2.80 -28.58 -5.59
C MET A 127 3.79 -27.51 -6.06
N TYR A 128 4.51 -27.75 -7.17
CA TYR A 128 5.36 -26.72 -7.79
C TYR A 128 4.55 -25.49 -8.22
N ASP A 129 3.37 -25.70 -8.82
CA ASP A 129 2.50 -24.61 -9.24
C ASP A 129 2.00 -23.78 -8.04
N LEU A 130 1.64 -24.45 -6.93
CA LEU A 130 1.26 -23.78 -5.68
C LEU A 130 2.41 -22.95 -5.07
N GLU A 131 3.63 -23.49 -5.09
CA GLU A 131 4.83 -22.78 -4.66
C GLU A 131 5.03 -21.50 -5.50
N MET A 132 4.85 -21.59 -6.83
CA MET A 132 4.96 -20.43 -7.72
C MET A 132 3.89 -19.38 -7.49
N VAL A 133 2.65 -19.79 -7.19
CA VAL A 133 1.59 -18.86 -6.78
C VAL A 133 1.98 -18.15 -5.48
N ALA A 134 2.47 -18.87 -4.46
CA ALA A 134 2.89 -18.27 -3.20
C ALA A 134 4.07 -17.29 -3.40
N HIS A 135 5.04 -17.61 -4.25
CA HIS A 135 6.12 -16.68 -4.59
C HIS A 135 5.60 -15.37 -5.18
N SER A 136 4.49 -15.40 -5.93
CA SER A 136 3.86 -14.22 -6.53
C SER A 136 3.03 -13.36 -5.56
N TRP A 137 2.80 -13.80 -4.32
CA TRP A 137 2.08 -12.99 -3.33
C TRP A 137 2.85 -11.72 -3.02
N ASP A 138 2.26 -10.58 -3.38
CA ASP A 138 2.76 -9.24 -3.10
C ASP A 138 2.48 -8.89 -1.64
N MET A 139 3.51 -8.93 -0.80
CA MET A 139 3.46 -8.52 0.60
C MET A 139 3.76 -7.03 0.79
N GLY A 140 3.72 -6.23 -0.29
CA GLY A 140 4.05 -4.80 -0.29
C GLY A 140 5.55 -4.51 -0.30
N ASP A 141 6.38 -5.52 -0.54
CA ASP A 141 7.82 -5.35 -0.74
C ASP A 141 8.09 -5.01 -2.19
N LYS A 142 8.88 -3.95 -2.41
CA LYS A 142 9.48 -3.71 -3.72
C LYS A 142 10.41 -4.89 -4.03
N VAL A 143 10.14 -5.58 -5.12
CA VAL A 143 10.96 -6.68 -5.59
C VAL A 143 12.26 -6.11 -6.14
N GLN A 144 13.39 -6.57 -5.62
CA GLN A 144 14.70 -6.21 -6.16
C GLN A 144 14.86 -6.87 -7.54
N LEU A 145 14.97 -6.06 -8.58
CA LEU A 145 15.21 -6.54 -9.93
C LEU A 145 16.69 -6.93 -10.10
N PRO A 146 17.03 -7.90 -10.96
CA PRO A 146 18.40 -8.39 -11.18
C PRO A 146 19.45 -7.33 -11.58
N ARG A 147 19.02 -6.10 -11.92
CA ARG A 147 19.90 -4.96 -12.25
C ARG A 147 19.95 -3.89 -11.15
N GLY A 148 19.64 -4.25 -9.90
CA GLY A 148 19.69 -3.33 -8.75
C GLY A 148 18.51 -2.37 -8.63
N GLY A 149 17.62 -2.30 -9.62
CA GLY A 149 16.39 -1.50 -9.56
C GLY A 149 15.32 -2.09 -8.64
N HIS A 150 14.40 -1.26 -8.16
CA HIS A 150 13.24 -1.68 -7.37
C HIS A 150 12.00 -1.72 -8.26
N GLY A 151 11.15 -2.73 -8.09
CA GLY A 151 9.91 -2.83 -8.85
C GLY A 151 8.73 -3.35 -8.04
N SER A 152 7.52 -3.04 -8.50
CA SER A 152 6.29 -3.63 -7.97
C SER A 152 5.80 -4.73 -8.91
N VAL A 153 5.36 -5.85 -8.33
CA VAL A 153 4.83 -6.98 -9.09
C VAL A 153 3.33 -7.05 -8.88
N ARG A 154 2.55 -6.99 -9.97
CA ARG A 154 1.10 -7.17 -9.95
C ARG A 154 0.73 -8.40 -10.75
N CYS A 155 -0.18 -9.23 -10.24
CA CYS A 155 -0.73 -10.34 -11.00
C CYS A 155 -2.15 -9.99 -11.47
N ARG A 156 -2.46 -10.22 -12.76
CA ARG A 156 -3.82 -10.04 -13.31
C ARG A 156 -4.06 -11.03 -14.44
N HIS A 157 -5.11 -11.86 -14.36
CA HIS A 157 -5.52 -12.81 -15.40
C HIS A 157 -4.35 -13.66 -15.93
N ASP A 158 -3.74 -14.46 -15.04
CA ASP A 158 -2.62 -15.37 -15.32
C ASP A 158 -1.33 -14.70 -15.84
N ARG A 159 -1.24 -13.36 -15.73
CA ARG A 159 -0.08 -12.59 -16.16
C ARG A 159 0.57 -11.87 -14.99
N ILE A 160 1.89 -11.98 -14.93
CA ILE A 160 2.74 -11.27 -13.97
C ILE A 160 3.23 -9.98 -14.64
N TYR A 161 2.86 -8.84 -14.06
CA TYR A 161 3.28 -7.51 -14.47
C TYR A 161 4.36 -7.03 -13.52
N VAL A 162 5.57 -6.80 -14.05
CA VAL A 162 6.68 -6.24 -13.28
C VAL A 162 6.83 -4.77 -13.70
N ARG A 163 6.52 -3.85 -12.78
CA ARG A 163 6.76 -2.42 -12.96
C ARG A 163 8.13 -2.09 -12.37
N ASN A 164 9.03 -1.52 -13.16
CA ASN A 164 10.26 -0.95 -12.64
C ASN A 164 9.97 0.48 -12.20
N ASP A 165 10.14 0.81 -10.92
CA ASP A 165 9.73 2.11 -10.37
C ASP A 165 10.71 3.24 -10.75
N GLY A 166 11.93 2.90 -11.22
CA GLY A 166 12.97 3.88 -11.58
C GLY A 166 13.05 4.24 -13.06
N ASN A 167 12.31 3.56 -13.93
CA ASN A 167 12.32 3.82 -15.36
C ASN A 167 10.90 3.55 -15.86
N GLY A 168 10.16 4.58 -16.29
CA GLY A 168 8.72 4.55 -16.61
C GLY A 168 8.27 3.55 -17.70
N SER A 169 9.14 2.62 -18.10
CA SER A 169 8.84 1.49 -18.96
C SER A 169 8.23 0.32 -18.17
N HIS A 170 7.04 -0.12 -18.57
CA HIS A 170 6.49 -1.41 -18.19
C HIS A 170 7.29 -2.51 -18.88
N LYS A 171 7.93 -3.41 -18.12
CA LYS A 171 8.55 -4.61 -18.70
C LYS A 171 7.68 -5.82 -18.35
N VAL A 172 6.87 -6.26 -19.30
CA VAL A 172 6.16 -7.54 -19.20
C VAL A 172 7.23 -8.63 -19.17
N THR A 173 7.48 -9.20 -18.00
CA THR A 173 8.53 -10.20 -17.83
C THR A 173 7.84 -11.55 -17.68
N ARG A 174 7.67 -12.21 -18.82
CA ARG A 174 7.08 -13.54 -19.04
C ARG A 174 5.57 -13.70 -18.79
N THR A 175 4.86 -13.96 -19.88
CA THR A 175 3.62 -14.74 -19.91
C THR A 175 3.93 -16.19 -19.55
N ALA A 176 3.55 -16.64 -18.36
CA ALA A 176 3.35 -18.07 -18.12
C ALA A 176 1.91 -18.38 -18.54
N ASN A 177 1.74 -19.01 -19.71
CA ASN A 177 0.41 -19.43 -20.15
C ASN A 177 -0.05 -20.58 -19.24
N TYR A 178 -1.05 -20.31 -18.40
CA TYR A 178 -1.73 -21.33 -17.61
C TYR A 178 -2.74 -22.03 -18.51
N THR A 179 -2.49 -23.30 -18.86
CA THR A 179 -3.52 -24.21 -19.35
C THR A 179 -3.73 -25.23 -18.24
N GLY A 180 -4.92 -25.17 -17.62
CA GLY A 180 -5.33 -26.08 -16.54
C GLY A 180 -5.21 -27.55 -16.88
#